data_AF-A0A8T7EMS2-F1
#
_entry.id   AF-A0A8T7EMS2-F1
#
_cell.length_a   1.000
_cell.length_b   1.000
_cell.length_c   1.000
_cell.angle_alpha   90.00
_cell.angle_beta   90.00
_cell.angle_gamma   90.00
#
_symmetry.space_group_name_H-M   'P 1'
#
loop_
_entity.id
_entity.type
_entity.pdbx_description
1 polymer ?
#
loop_
_entity_poly.entity_id
_entity_poly.type
_entity_poly.pdbx_seq_one_letter_code
_entity_poly.pdbx_strand_id
1 'polypeptide(L)'
;MPRDLAVLKAVYEYRALTHSQLTRLVFENNHPSIATRRLYTLYHNGYLERMFLPARGGVAVSPTVYLLGEKGAHTLSLRGEYLNFYWSKDHLKIGTLFLSHSLAISEFRLNVTLACRAAGIPILEWRGERELKKEYDKVTVTSSSGVIRTIPIIPDSYFVIQTPQGKRHFALELDRGTMEGEAV
;
A
#
# COMPACT_ATOMS: atom_id res chain seq x y z
N MET A 1 13.39 -6.02 -17.46
CA MET A 1 12.16 -5.36 -17.97
C MET A 1 10.88 -5.87 -17.31
N PRO A 2 10.43 -7.15 -17.44
CA PRO A 2 9.14 -7.55 -16.85
C PRO A 2 9.09 -7.40 -15.33
N ARG A 3 10.22 -7.72 -14.66
CA ARG A 3 10.33 -7.63 -13.21
C ARG A 3 10.44 -6.21 -12.68
N ASP A 4 11.17 -5.35 -13.39
CA ASP A 4 11.30 -3.94 -13.02
C ASP A 4 9.91 -3.28 -13.05
N LEU A 5 9.10 -3.59 -14.08
CA LEU A 5 7.71 -3.18 -14.15
C LEU A 5 6.87 -3.75 -13.00
N ALA A 6 7.06 -5.03 -12.64
CA ALA A 6 6.38 -5.63 -11.50
C ALA A 6 6.70 -4.93 -10.17
N VAL A 7 7.94 -4.46 -9.98
CA VAL A 7 8.31 -3.62 -8.83
C VAL A 7 7.56 -2.30 -8.85
N LEU A 8 7.49 -1.61 -10.00
CA LEU A 8 6.78 -0.33 -10.10
C LEU A 8 5.28 -0.49 -9.82
N LYS A 9 4.65 -1.53 -10.38
CA LYS A 9 3.25 -1.88 -10.09
C LYS A 9 3.03 -2.18 -8.61
N ALA A 10 3.90 -3.00 -8.02
CA ALA A 10 3.80 -3.34 -6.60
C ALA A 10 3.85 -2.09 -5.71
N VAL A 11 4.82 -1.20 -5.93
CA VAL A 11 4.93 0.03 -5.13
C VAL A 11 3.77 0.99 -5.39
N TYR A 12 3.26 1.06 -6.63
CA TYR A 12 2.06 1.82 -6.94
C TYR A 12 0.84 1.29 -6.19
N GLU A 13 0.56 -0.02 -6.31
CA GLU A 13 -0.64 -0.64 -5.76
C GLU A 13 -0.63 -0.70 -4.23
N TYR A 14 0.54 -0.92 -3.63
CA TYR A 14 0.71 -0.99 -2.17
C TYR A 14 1.05 0.38 -1.57
N ARG A 15 1.21 1.43 -2.39
CA ARG A 15 1.59 2.81 -2.04
C ARG A 15 3.01 2.97 -1.48
N ALA A 16 3.42 2.10 -0.57
CA ALA A 16 4.74 2.04 0.02
C ALA A 16 5.08 0.59 0.41
N LEU A 17 6.32 0.17 0.14
CA LEU A 17 6.81 -1.16 0.50
C LEU A 17 8.23 -1.10 1.02
N THR A 18 8.55 -1.90 2.04
CA THR A 18 9.94 -2.10 2.48
C THR A 18 10.72 -2.96 1.49
N HIS A 19 12.05 -2.92 1.60
CA HIS A 19 12.93 -3.86 0.87
C HIS A 19 12.52 -5.33 1.06
N SER A 20 12.22 -5.73 2.31
CA SER A 20 11.80 -7.09 2.63
C SER A 20 10.47 -7.47 1.96
N GLN A 21 9.48 -6.57 2.04
CA GLN A 21 8.18 -6.80 1.40
C GLN A 21 8.30 -6.93 -0.12
N LEU A 22 9.06 -6.05 -0.76
CA LEU A 22 9.31 -6.13 -2.21
C LEU A 22 10.03 -7.43 -2.58
N THR A 23 11.01 -7.84 -1.79
CA THR A 23 11.75 -9.08 -2.00
C THR A 23 10.81 -10.28 -1.95
N ARG A 24 9.95 -10.37 -0.93
CA ARG A 24 8.95 -11.44 -0.79
C ARG A 24 7.91 -11.43 -1.91
N LEU A 25 7.45 -10.25 -2.33
CA LEU A 25 6.38 -10.12 -3.32
C LEU A 25 6.83 -10.43 -4.75
N VAL A 26 8.01 -9.92 -5.14
CA VAL A 26 8.47 -9.88 -6.54
C VAL A 26 9.70 -10.76 -6.78
N PHE A 27 10.44 -11.13 -5.74
CA PHE A 27 11.72 -11.85 -5.82
C PHE A 27 11.75 -13.15 -5.00
N GLU A 28 10.59 -13.71 -4.65
CA GLU A 28 10.39 -14.89 -3.77
C GLU A 28 11.38 -16.05 -4.02
N ASN A 29 11.72 -16.31 -5.29
CA ASN A 29 12.60 -17.42 -5.70
C ASN A 29 13.97 -16.97 -6.21
N ASN A 30 14.45 -15.81 -5.76
CA ASN A 30 15.70 -15.24 -6.23
C ASN A 30 16.67 -14.97 -5.10
N HIS A 31 17.95 -15.03 -5.43
CA HIS A 31 19.00 -14.66 -4.50
C HIS A 31 18.79 -13.21 -4.01
N PRO A 32 18.88 -12.91 -2.70
CA PRO A 32 18.59 -11.58 -2.14
C PRO A 32 19.38 -10.43 -2.80
N SER A 33 20.61 -10.71 -3.25
CA SER A 33 21.44 -9.72 -3.95
C SER A 33 20.82 -9.20 -5.26
N ILE A 34 19.95 -9.99 -5.91
CA ILE A 34 19.25 -9.57 -7.13
C ILE A 34 18.25 -8.48 -6.81
N ALA A 35 17.46 -8.65 -5.74
CA ALA A 35 16.51 -7.64 -5.29
C ALA A 35 17.24 -6.34 -4.92
N THR A 36 18.29 -6.44 -4.10
CA THR A 36 19.11 -5.28 -3.70
C THR A 36 19.67 -4.51 -4.90
N ARG A 37 20.30 -5.20 -5.85
CA ARG A 37 20.86 -4.55 -7.05
C ARG A 37 19.78 -3.87 -7.89
N ARG A 38 18.64 -4.53 -8.11
CA ARG A 38 17.54 -4.00 -8.93
C ARG A 38 16.88 -2.78 -8.27
N LEU A 39 16.58 -2.87 -6.98
CA LEU A 39 16.01 -1.76 -6.22
C LEU A 39 16.98 -0.57 -6.10
N TYR A 40 18.29 -0.83 -6.09
CA TYR A 40 19.32 0.20 -6.22
C TYR A 40 19.27 0.89 -7.58
N THR A 41 19.31 0.12 -8.67
CA THR A 41 19.24 0.68 -10.03
C THR A 41 17.97 1.50 -10.25
N LEU A 42 16.79 1.00 -9.84
CA LEU A 42 15.53 1.72 -10.03
C LEU A 42 15.48 3.03 -9.25
N TYR A 43 15.97 3.03 -8.01
CA TYR A 43 16.08 4.24 -7.21
C TYR A 43 17.02 5.27 -7.84
N HIS A 44 18.26 4.89 -8.15
CA HIS A 44 19.26 5.83 -8.69
C HIS A 44 18.86 6.41 -10.06
N ASN A 45 18.01 5.71 -10.80
CA ASN A 45 17.53 6.19 -12.08
C ASN A 45 16.23 7.01 -11.97
N GLY A 46 15.66 7.21 -10.77
CA GLY A 46 14.45 8.01 -10.52
C GLY A 46 13.12 7.28 -10.76
N TYR A 47 13.15 5.96 -10.88
CA TYR A 47 11.93 5.15 -11.01
C TYR A 47 11.28 4.84 -9.66
N LEU A 48 12.08 4.82 -8.60
CA LEU A 48 11.64 4.68 -7.22
C LEU A 48 12.21 5.83 -6.39
N GLU A 49 11.51 6.19 -5.34
CA GLU A 49 11.99 7.05 -4.25
C GLU A 49 12.26 6.19 -3.01
N ARG A 50 13.13 6.69 -2.11
CA ARG A 50 13.45 6.03 -0.84
C ARG A 50 13.15 6.93 0.34
N MET A 51 12.54 6.33 1.35
CA MET A 51 12.42 6.92 2.69
C MET A 51 13.00 5.96 3.72
N PHE A 52 13.46 6.51 4.84
CA PHE A 52 13.94 5.73 5.97
C PHE A 52 12.99 5.94 7.13
N LEU A 53 12.51 4.84 7.72
CA LEU A 53 11.77 4.93 8.97
C LEU A 53 12.72 5.32 10.11
N PRO A 54 12.28 6.17 11.07
CA PRO A 54 13.06 6.43 12.27
C PRO A 54 13.32 5.10 12.98
N ALA A 55 14.59 4.84 13.32
CA ALA A 55 14.92 3.69 14.15
C ALA A 55 14.27 3.88 15.53
N ARG A 56 13.33 3.00 15.90
CA ARG A 56 12.77 2.98 17.26
C ARG A 56 13.69 2.16 18.16
N GLY A 57 14.20 2.77 19.24
CA GLY A 57 14.79 2.10 20.41
C GLY A 57 15.77 0.95 20.14
N GLY A 58 17.03 1.27 19.84
CA GLY A 58 18.14 0.30 19.86
C GLY A 58 18.30 -0.59 18.62
N VAL A 59 17.40 -0.53 17.64
CA VAL A 59 17.60 -1.20 16.35
C VAL A 59 18.56 -0.37 15.50
N ALA A 60 19.72 -0.93 15.16
CA ALA A 60 20.82 -0.21 14.49
C ALA A 60 20.54 0.19 13.01
N VAL A 61 19.47 -0.32 12.38
CA VAL A 61 19.21 -0.12 10.95
C VAL A 61 17.78 0.38 10.71
N SER A 62 17.65 1.59 10.19
CA SER A 62 16.39 2.13 9.68
C SER A 62 15.91 1.35 8.44
N PRO A 63 14.72 0.73 8.47
CA PRO A 63 14.17 0.06 7.29
C PRO A 63 14.06 1.02 6.10
N THR A 64 14.57 0.59 4.94
CA THR A 64 14.37 1.31 3.68
C THR A 64 12.98 1.03 3.13
N VAL A 65 12.22 2.09 2.92
CA VAL A 65 10.90 2.10 2.31
C VAL A 65 11.00 2.67 0.90
N TYR A 66 10.35 2.03 -0.04
CA TYR A 66 10.31 2.43 -1.44
C TYR A 66 8.94 2.97 -1.81
N LEU A 67 8.95 4.08 -2.55
CA LEU A 67 7.77 4.72 -3.13
C LEU A 67 7.97 4.89 -4.62
N LEU A 68 6.89 5.14 -5.34
CA LEU A 68 6.95 5.32 -6.78
C LEU A 68 7.62 6.67 -7.10
N GLY A 69 8.69 6.63 -7.88
CA GLY A 69 9.35 7.84 -8.36
C GLY A 69 8.68 8.39 -9.61
N GLU A 70 9.04 9.62 -9.98
CA GLU A 70 8.45 10.36 -11.09
C GLU A 70 8.56 9.58 -12.41
N LYS A 71 9.74 9.05 -12.74
CA LYS A 71 9.93 8.27 -13.99
C LYS A 71 9.18 6.94 -13.93
N GLY A 72 9.04 6.35 -12.76
CA GLY A 72 8.25 5.14 -12.54
C GLY A 72 6.79 5.39 -12.84
N ALA A 73 6.24 6.48 -12.29
CA ALA A 73 4.87 6.93 -12.54
C ALA A 73 4.61 7.22 -14.02
N HIS A 74 5.51 7.96 -14.66
CA HIS A 74 5.40 8.25 -16.08
C HIS A 74 5.44 6.96 -16.92
N THR A 75 6.34 6.02 -16.58
CA THR A 75 6.44 4.73 -17.26
C THR A 75 5.15 3.92 -17.16
N LEU A 76 4.52 3.87 -16.00
CA LEU A 76 3.25 3.16 -15.84
C LEU A 76 2.09 3.86 -16.58
N SER A 77 2.09 5.19 -16.60
CA SER A 77 1.07 6.00 -17.27
C SER A 77 1.09 5.80 -18.79
N LEU A 78 2.28 5.81 -19.40
CA LEU A 78 2.45 5.57 -20.84
C LEU A 78 1.97 4.18 -21.29
N ARG A 79 1.91 3.22 -20.38
CA ARG A 79 1.44 1.86 -20.66
C ARG A 79 -0.08 1.71 -20.51
N GLY A 80 -0.78 2.78 -20.18
CA GLY A 80 -2.23 2.77 -19.94
C GLY A 80 -2.64 2.06 -18.66
N GLU A 81 -1.69 1.69 -17.80
CA GLU A 81 -1.98 0.87 -16.62
C GLU A 81 -2.62 1.70 -15.51
N TYR A 82 -2.32 3.02 -15.43
CA TYR A 82 -2.88 3.92 -14.41
C TYR A 82 -3.14 5.33 -14.95
N LEU A 83 -4.08 5.44 -15.90
CA LEU A 83 -4.44 6.68 -16.62
C LEU A 83 -4.84 7.89 -15.73
N ASN A 84 -5.13 7.67 -14.44
CA ASN A 84 -5.59 8.70 -13.49
C ASN A 84 -4.60 8.98 -12.35
N PHE A 85 -3.32 8.64 -12.51
CA PHE A 85 -2.29 8.94 -11.51
C PHE A 85 -1.48 10.17 -11.91
N TYR A 86 -1.76 11.30 -11.26
CA TYR A 86 -0.87 12.45 -11.28
C TYR A 86 0.17 12.28 -10.17
N TRP A 87 1.42 12.07 -10.55
CA TRP A 87 2.52 12.04 -9.59
C TRP A 87 2.82 13.46 -9.11
N SER A 88 2.88 13.67 -7.81
CA SER A 88 3.32 14.93 -7.22
C SER A 88 4.29 14.68 -6.06
N LYS A 89 5.15 15.66 -5.79
CA LYS A 89 6.08 15.60 -4.66
C LYS A 89 5.37 15.53 -3.29
N ASP A 90 4.10 15.93 -3.22
CA ASP A 90 3.32 15.83 -1.98
C ASP A 90 3.02 14.37 -1.62
N HIS A 91 3.00 13.43 -2.60
CA HIS A 91 2.92 12.00 -2.31
C HIS A 91 4.14 11.46 -1.54
N LEU A 92 5.25 12.20 -1.52
CA LEU A 92 6.45 11.86 -0.75
C LEU A 92 6.41 12.47 0.66
N LYS A 93 5.56 13.47 0.90
CA LYS A 93 5.38 14.13 2.21
C LYS A 93 4.46 13.31 3.11
N ILE A 94 4.83 12.05 3.34
CA ILE A 94 4.09 11.16 4.21
C ILE A 94 4.67 11.23 5.62
N GLY A 95 3.86 11.63 6.61
CA GLY A 95 4.24 11.60 8.02
C GLY A 95 4.59 10.19 8.48
N THR A 96 5.53 10.07 9.43
CA THR A 96 6.07 8.77 9.90
C THR A 96 4.99 7.83 10.47
N LEU A 97 3.98 8.39 11.14
CA LEU A 97 2.81 7.64 11.65
C LEU A 97 1.97 7.06 10.50
N PHE A 98 1.63 7.90 9.52
CA PHE A 98 0.92 7.46 8.31
C PHE A 98 1.71 6.39 7.54
N LEU A 99 3.03 6.56 7.41
CA LEU A 99 3.89 5.59 6.74
C LEU A 99 3.88 4.24 7.47
N SER A 100 3.95 4.28 8.79
CA SER A 100 3.91 3.07 9.62
C SER A 100 2.59 2.32 9.42
N HIS A 101 1.45 3.02 9.50
CA HIS A 101 0.14 2.42 9.28
C HIS A 101 0.00 1.87 7.84
N SER A 102 0.40 2.65 6.83
CA SER A 102 0.42 2.19 5.43
C SER A 102 1.23 0.92 5.24
N LEU A 103 2.41 0.82 5.86
CA LEU A 103 3.25 -0.37 5.77
C LEU A 103 2.65 -1.59 6.45
N ALA A 104 1.86 -1.40 7.50
CA ALA A 104 1.15 -2.49 8.17
C ALA A 104 -0.02 -3.00 7.30
N ILE A 105 -0.77 -2.12 6.65
CA ILE A 105 -1.76 -2.50 5.64
C ILE A 105 -1.08 -3.24 4.48
N SER A 106 0.04 -2.72 3.99
CA SER A 106 0.84 -3.39 2.94
C SER A 106 1.30 -4.78 3.35
N GLU A 107 1.70 -4.96 4.61
CA GLU A 107 2.09 -6.25 5.16
C GLU A 107 0.91 -7.23 5.20
N PHE A 108 -0.25 -6.77 5.66
CA PHE A 108 -1.47 -7.58 5.64
C PHE A 108 -1.83 -8.00 4.21
N ARG A 109 -1.87 -7.05 3.28
CA ARG A 109 -2.15 -7.31 1.86
C ARG A 109 -1.16 -8.31 1.27
N LEU A 110 0.12 -8.17 1.59
CA LEU A 110 1.17 -9.08 1.12
C LEU A 110 0.89 -10.51 1.62
N ASN A 111 0.60 -10.66 2.91
CA ASN A 111 0.33 -11.97 3.50
C ASN A 111 -0.92 -12.62 2.90
N VAL A 112 -2.00 -11.85 2.68
CA VAL A 112 -3.19 -12.35 1.96
C VAL A 112 -2.83 -12.75 0.53
N THR A 113 -2.05 -11.94 -0.18
CA THR A 113 -1.62 -12.21 -1.56
C THR A 113 -0.81 -13.51 -1.65
N LEU A 114 0.15 -13.71 -0.75
CA LEU A 114 0.97 -14.92 -0.73
C LEU A 114 0.15 -16.16 -0.32
N ALA A 115 -0.73 -16.05 0.68
CA ALA A 115 -1.59 -17.15 1.09
C ALA A 115 -2.57 -17.55 -0.03
N CYS A 116 -3.18 -16.58 -0.69
CA CYS A 116 -4.05 -16.80 -1.85
C CYS A 116 -3.30 -17.48 -3.00
N ARG A 117 -2.08 -17.01 -3.32
CA ARG A 117 -1.21 -17.62 -4.33
C ARG A 117 -0.90 -19.08 -4.01
N ALA A 118 -0.50 -19.37 -2.77
CA ALA A 118 -0.17 -20.73 -2.32
C ALA A 118 -1.38 -21.67 -2.35
N ALA A 119 -2.57 -21.15 -2.05
CA ALA A 119 -3.82 -21.91 -2.07
C ALA A 119 -4.49 -22.00 -3.46
N GLY A 120 -3.95 -21.34 -4.48
CA GLY A 120 -4.59 -21.26 -5.80
C GLY A 120 -5.90 -20.47 -5.80
N ILE A 121 -6.11 -19.60 -4.81
CA ILE A 121 -7.29 -18.75 -4.66
C ILE A 121 -7.00 -17.40 -5.32
N PRO A 122 -7.74 -16.97 -6.35
CA PRO A 122 -7.48 -15.68 -6.96
C PRO A 122 -8.09 -14.55 -6.14
N ILE A 123 -7.32 -13.47 -5.98
CA ILE A 123 -7.82 -12.17 -5.53
C ILE A 123 -8.44 -11.49 -6.76
N LEU A 124 -9.75 -11.26 -6.70
CA LEU A 124 -10.51 -10.67 -7.80
C LEU A 124 -10.40 -9.14 -7.82
N GLU A 125 -10.28 -8.53 -6.63
CA GLU A 125 -10.26 -7.09 -6.47
C GLU A 125 -9.49 -6.72 -5.21
N TRP A 126 -8.75 -5.61 -5.28
CA TRP A 126 -8.20 -4.94 -4.10
C TRP A 126 -8.32 -3.42 -4.30
N ARG A 127 -9.01 -2.75 -3.39
CA ARG A 127 -9.15 -1.30 -3.33
C ARG A 127 -8.54 -0.81 -2.03
N GLY A 128 -7.54 0.07 -2.13
CA GLY A 128 -7.00 0.75 -0.97
C GLY A 128 -7.82 1.99 -0.65
N GLU A 129 -7.47 2.65 0.45
CA GLU A 129 -8.08 3.91 0.91
C GLU A 129 -8.25 4.95 -0.21
N ARG A 130 -7.27 5.11 -1.13
CA ARG A 130 -7.35 6.08 -2.24
C ARG A 130 -8.48 5.77 -3.22
N GLU A 131 -8.66 4.49 -3.56
CA GLU A 131 -9.73 4.04 -4.45
C GLU A 131 -11.11 4.07 -3.78
N LEU A 132 -11.15 3.88 -2.46
CA LEU A 132 -12.36 3.94 -1.66
C LEU A 132 -12.81 5.38 -1.39
N LYS A 133 -11.88 6.33 -1.21
CA LYS A 133 -12.21 7.76 -1.06
C LYS A 133 -12.86 8.41 -2.28
N LYS A 134 -12.80 7.78 -3.45
CA LYS A 134 -13.49 8.27 -4.66
C LYS A 134 -15.00 8.09 -4.59
N GLU A 135 -15.46 7.05 -3.89
CA GLU A 135 -16.87 6.67 -3.80
C GLU A 135 -17.07 5.95 -2.47
N TYR A 136 -17.71 6.62 -1.51
CA TYR A 136 -17.89 6.13 -0.15
C TYR A 136 -19.29 6.42 0.37
N ASP A 137 -19.75 5.52 1.24
CA ASP A 137 -21.01 5.65 1.94
C ASP A 137 -20.89 6.59 3.14
N LYS A 138 -22.02 7.16 3.54
CA LYS A 138 -22.13 8.02 4.72
C LYS A 138 -23.22 7.51 5.63
N VAL A 139 -22.99 7.60 6.94
CA VAL A 139 -24.03 7.30 7.95
C VAL A 139 -24.29 8.52 8.82
N THR A 140 -25.55 8.70 9.19
CA THR A 140 -25.97 9.74 10.12
C THR A 140 -26.00 9.16 11.54
N VAL A 141 -25.19 9.71 12.42
CA VAL A 141 -25.09 9.36 13.83
C VAL A 141 -25.54 10.53 14.68
N THR A 142 -26.29 10.24 15.74
CA THR A 142 -26.66 11.23 16.76
C THR A 142 -25.77 11.00 17.98
N SER A 143 -25.01 12.01 18.40
CA SER A 143 -24.18 11.93 19.61
C SER A 143 -25.05 11.82 20.86
N SER A 144 -24.43 11.45 21.98
CA SER A 144 -25.07 11.48 23.31
C SER A 144 -25.57 12.87 23.72
N SER A 145 -25.01 13.94 23.14
CA SER A 145 -25.44 15.33 23.32
C SER A 145 -26.57 15.76 22.36
N GLY A 146 -27.11 14.86 21.55
CA GLY A 146 -28.18 15.14 20.58
C GLY A 146 -27.70 15.79 19.28
N VAL A 147 -26.39 15.94 19.07
CA VAL A 147 -25.82 16.51 17.85
C VAL A 147 -25.83 15.46 16.75
N ILE A 148 -26.55 15.75 15.67
CA ILE A 148 -26.60 14.89 14.48
C ILE A 148 -25.40 15.20 13.59
N ARG A 149 -24.63 14.17 13.22
CA ARG A 149 -23.49 14.28 12.30
C ARG A 149 -23.57 13.19 11.24
N THR A 150 -23.23 13.56 10.01
CA THR A 150 -23.07 12.60 8.91
C THR A 150 -21.58 12.31 8.74
N ILE A 151 -21.18 11.06 8.96
CA ILE A 151 -19.78 10.61 8.90
C ILE A 151 -19.57 9.67 7.71
N PRO A 152 -18.42 9.78 7.01
CA PRO A 152 -18.04 8.81 5.99
C PRO A 152 -17.70 7.46 6.62
N ILE A 153 -18.06 6.35 5.97
CA ILE A 153 -17.58 5.01 6.29
C ILE A 153 -16.62 4.58 5.19
N ILE A 154 -15.32 4.58 5.52
CA ILE A 154 -14.27 4.20 4.57
C ILE A 154 -13.33 3.24 5.32
N PRO A 155 -13.29 1.95 4.96
CA PRO A 155 -12.32 1.04 5.54
C PRO A 155 -10.92 1.35 5.01
N ASP A 156 -9.88 0.94 5.74
CA ASP A 156 -8.48 1.04 5.30
C ASP A 156 -8.23 0.34 3.96
N SER A 157 -8.89 -0.79 3.73
CA SER A 157 -8.88 -1.50 2.45
C SER A 157 -10.11 -2.37 2.27
N TYR A 158 -10.42 -2.68 1.02
CA TYR A 158 -11.45 -3.63 0.63
C TYR A 158 -10.88 -4.62 -0.37
N PHE A 159 -11.21 -5.90 -0.23
CA PHE A 159 -10.77 -6.90 -1.20
C PHE A 159 -11.76 -8.04 -1.35
N VAL A 160 -11.67 -8.70 -2.51
CA VAL A 160 -12.55 -9.80 -2.88
C VAL A 160 -11.70 -10.99 -3.33
N ILE A 161 -12.00 -12.17 -2.80
CA ILE A 161 -11.37 -13.43 -3.22
C ILE A 161 -12.42 -14.40 -3.77
N GLN A 162 -11.99 -15.31 -4.64
CA GLN A 162 -12.84 -16.40 -5.16
C GLN A 162 -12.57 -17.69 -4.38
N THR A 163 -13.50 -18.10 -3.53
CA THR A 163 -13.45 -19.41 -2.88
C THR A 163 -14.25 -20.45 -3.68
N PRO A 164 -14.12 -21.75 -3.37
CA PRO A 164 -14.98 -22.79 -3.96
C PRO A 164 -16.48 -22.55 -3.71
N GLN A 165 -16.84 -21.81 -2.65
CA GLN A 165 -18.22 -21.48 -2.29
C GLN A 165 -18.69 -20.13 -2.86
N GLY A 166 -17.90 -19.48 -3.71
CA GLY A 166 -18.23 -18.20 -4.33
C GLY A 166 -17.32 -17.05 -3.90
N LYS A 167 -17.74 -15.83 -4.23
CA LYS A 167 -17.00 -14.61 -3.90
C LYS A 167 -17.13 -14.30 -2.41
N ARG A 168 -16.02 -13.94 -1.78
CA ARG A 168 -15.98 -13.45 -0.40
C ARG A 168 -15.43 -12.04 -0.38
N HIS A 169 -16.14 -11.15 0.28
CA HIS A 169 -15.84 -9.72 0.36
C HIS A 169 -15.35 -9.39 1.77
N PHE A 170 -14.30 -8.59 1.86
CA PHE A 170 -13.68 -8.22 3.13
C PHE A 170 -13.45 -6.71 3.17
N ALA A 171 -13.88 -6.08 4.26
CA ALA A 171 -13.48 -4.73 4.65
C ALA A 171 -12.44 -4.86 5.76
N LEU A 172 -11.25 -4.30 5.54
CA LEU A 172 -10.14 -4.29 6.48
C LEU A 172 -10.12 -2.96 7.22
N GLU A 173 -10.05 -3.04 8.54
CA GLU A 173 -9.71 -1.93 9.43
C GLU A 173 -8.51 -2.36 10.27
N LEU A 174 -7.45 -1.54 10.30
CA LEU A 174 -6.21 -1.82 11.00
C LEU A 174 -5.83 -0.63 11.87
N ASP A 175 -6.49 -0.52 13.02
CA ASP A 175 -6.14 0.50 13.99
C ASP A 175 -4.78 0.24 14.63
N ARG A 176 -3.94 1.27 14.68
CA ARG A 176 -2.63 1.26 15.35
C ARG A 176 -2.59 2.14 16.60
N GLY A 177 -3.73 2.66 17.05
CA GLY A 177 -3.83 3.59 18.17
C GLY A 177 -3.15 4.94 17.90
N THR A 178 -3.01 5.32 16.62
CA THR A 178 -2.20 6.49 16.18
C THR A 178 -2.98 7.56 15.45
N MET A 179 -4.31 7.43 15.36
CA MET A 179 -5.18 8.57 15.12
C MET A 179 -5.87 8.87 16.44
N GLU A 180 -5.20 9.63 17.30
CA GLU A 180 -5.95 10.43 18.26
C GLU A 180 -6.90 11.27 17.40
N GLY A 181 -8.19 10.97 17.53
CA GLY A 181 -9.20 11.82 16.93
C GLY A 181 -8.93 13.24 17.35
N GLU A 182 -8.98 14.17 16.40
CA GLU A 182 -9.28 15.55 16.77
C GLU A 182 -10.56 15.49 17.58
N ALA A 183 -10.40 15.59 18.90
CA ALA A 183 -11.49 15.85 19.81
C ALA A 183 -12.12 17.15 19.31
N VAL A 184 -13.36 17.01 18.85
CA VAL A 184 -14.20 18.12 18.39
C VAL A 184 -14.52 19.05 19.55
#